data_AF-A0AA88YGH7-F1
#
_entry.id   AF-A0AA88YGH7-F1
#
_cell.length_a   1.000
_cell.length_b   1.000
_cell.length_c   1.000
_cell.angle_alpha   90.00
_cell.angle_beta   90.00
_cell.angle_gamma   90.00
#
_symmetry.space_group_name_H-M   'P 1'
#
loop_
_entity.id
_entity.type
_entity.pdbx_description
1 polymer ?
#
loop_
_entity_poly.entity_id
_entity_poly.type
_entity_poly.pdbx_seq_one_letter_code
_entity_poly.pdbx_strand_id
1 'polypeptide(L)'
;MPDFQHIGMYKGEVEIRRVVKGKAKLEKFVNGFEPTSKKEIIMVEGFGDTHICESDVRVKDTRILMLNMGEDGAMKLNSSIIRININNLERIDKAVNGE
;
A
#
# COMPACT_ATOMS: atom_id res chain seq x y z
N MET A 1 -25.47 1.43 2.08
CA MET A 1 -24.45 2.38 2.59
C MET A 1 -24.05 3.24 1.41
N PRO A 2 -24.05 4.58 1.51
CA PRO A 2 -23.69 5.40 0.36
C PRO A 2 -22.19 5.27 0.11
N ASP A 3 -21.84 4.95 -1.13
CA ASP A 3 -20.50 5.02 -1.66
C ASP A 3 -20.09 6.50 -1.67
N PHE A 4 -19.33 6.94 -0.65
CA PHE A 4 -18.73 8.27 -0.66
C PHE A 4 -17.62 8.28 -1.70
N GLN A 5 -17.94 8.74 -2.91
CA GLN A 5 -16.94 9.05 -3.91
C GLN A 5 -16.16 10.28 -3.40
N HIS A 6 -14.92 10.07 -2.94
CA HIS A 6 -14.09 11.16 -2.43
C HIS A 6 -13.77 12.13 -3.58
N ILE A 7 -14.15 13.41 -3.40
CA ILE A 7 -13.82 14.47 -4.37
C ILE A 7 -12.37 14.88 -4.12
N GLY A 8 -11.45 14.20 -4.80
CA GLY A 8 -10.01 14.46 -4.74
C GLY A 8 -9.21 13.38 -4.00
N MET A 9 -7.88 13.59 -3.96
CA MET A 9 -6.98 12.65 -3.30
C MET A 9 -7.25 12.59 -1.79
N TYR A 10 -7.24 11.38 -1.24
CA TYR A 10 -7.43 11.15 0.19
C TYR A 10 -6.35 10.25 0.77
N LYS A 11 -6.32 10.20 2.11
CA LYS A 11 -5.43 9.35 2.91
C LYS A 11 -6.22 8.25 3.58
N GLY A 12 -5.60 7.10 3.82
CA GLY A 12 -6.24 5.96 4.48
C GLY A 12 -5.30 5.21 5.40
N GLU A 13 -5.84 4.71 6.52
CA GLU A 13 -5.15 3.77 7.40
C GLU A 13 -5.13 2.38 6.76
N VAL A 14 -3.94 1.79 6.69
CA VAL A 14 -3.72 0.47 6.08
C VAL A 14 -3.03 -0.45 7.08
N GLU A 15 -3.71 -1.54 7.45
CA GLU A 15 -3.11 -2.65 8.21
C GLU A 15 -2.22 -3.49 7.28
N ILE A 16 -0.93 -3.57 7.58
CA ILE A 16 0.05 -4.33 6.81
C ILE A 16 -0.09 -5.82 7.13
N ARG A 17 -0.23 -6.64 6.09
CA ARG A 17 -0.23 -8.11 6.19
C ARG A 17 1.13 -8.72 5.87
N ARG A 18 1.76 -8.23 4.81
CA ARG A 18 3.07 -8.71 4.33
C ARG A 18 3.74 -7.60 3.53
N VAL A 19 5.04 -7.46 3.70
CA VAL A 19 5.88 -6.59 2.87
C VAL A 19 6.59 -7.45 1.84
N VAL A 20 6.37 -7.16 0.56
CA VAL A 20 7.01 -7.90 -0.55
C VAL A 20 8.35 -7.27 -0.94
N LYS A 21 8.44 -5.93 -0.89
CA LYS A 21 9.67 -5.17 -1.19
C LYS A 21 9.82 -4.00 -0.21
N GLY A 22 11.06 -3.70 0.17
CA GLY A 22 11.38 -2.49 0.95
C GLY A 22 11.22 -2.62 2.47
N LYS A 23 11.18 -3.84 3.02
CA LYS A 23 11.04 -4.10 4.47
C LYS A 23 12.05 -3.33 5.33
N ALA A 24 13.34 -3.39 4.99
CA ALA A 24 14.38 -2.67 5.71
C ALA A 24 14.25 -1.13 5.63
N LYS A 25 13.63 -0.60 4.55
CA LYS A 25 13.34 0.83 4.45
C LYS A 25 12.17 1.16 5.37
N LEU A 26 11.11 0.36 5.34
CA LEU A 26 9.93 0.54 6.19
C LEU A 26 10.26 0.48 7.70
N GLU A 27 11.09 -0.47 8.12
CA GLU A 27 11.54 -0.64 9.51
C GLU A 27 12.24 0.59 10.09
N LYS A 28 12.94 1.38 9.26
CA LYS A 28 13.62 2.61 9.70
C LYS A 28 12.67 3.76 10.00
N PHE A 29 11.51 3.77 9.34
CA PHE A 29 10.54 4.87 9.45
C PHE A 29 9.36 4.54 10.36
N VAL A 30 9.00 3.26 10.45
CA VAL A 30 8.01 2.77 11.40
C VAL A 30 8.75 2.30 12.64
N ASN A 31 8.90 3.20 13.62
CA ASN A 31 9.49 2.86 14.92
C ASN A 31 8.78 1.64 15.53
N GLY A 32 9.50 0.53 15.68
CA GLY A 32 8.95 -0.71 16.23
C GLY A 32 8.21 -1.60 15.23
N PHE A 33 8.57 -1.54 13.94
CA PHE A 33 8.15 -2.55 12.96
C PHE A 33 8.65 -3.93 13.41
N GLU A 34 7.75 -4.74 13.95
CA GLU A 34 7.97 -6.13 14.32
C GLU A 34 6.96 -6.98 13.56
N PRO A 35 7.38 -7.69 12.50
CA PRO A 35 6.49 -8.40 11.58
C PRO A 35 5.74 -9.58 12.20
N THR A 36 5.89 -9.85 13.50
CA THR A 36 5.45 -11.09 14.14
C THR A 36 4.40 -10.92 15.25
N SER A 37 4.11 -9.70 15.74
CA SER A 37 3.26 -9.58 16.94
C SER A 37 2.27 -8.40 16.97
N LYS A 38 2.49 -7.31 16.23
CA LYS A 38 1.59 -6.14 16.24
C LYS A 38 0.97 -5.90 14.87
N LYS A 39 -0.30 -5.51 14.88
CA LYS A 39 -0.97 -4.96 13.69
C LYS A 39 -0.30 -3.63 13.35
N GLU A 40 0.54 -3.63 12.34
CA GLU A 40 1.19 -2.42 11.87
C GLU A 40 0.23 -1.68 10.96
N ILE A 41 -0.15 -0.49 11.39
CA ILE A 41 -1.03 0.39 10.63
C ILE A 41 -0.17 1.55 10.14
N ILE A 42 -0.22 1.82 8.84
CA ILE A 42 0.42 2.97 8.23
C ILE A 42 -0.60 3.91 7.61
N MET A 43 -0.29 5.19 7.57
CA MET A 43 -1.05 6.17 6.79
C MET A 43 -0.55 6.16 5.36
N VAL A 44 -1.43 5.90 4.40
CA VAL A 44 -1.13 5.94 2.96
C VAL A 44 -1.87 7.10 2.32
N GLU A 45 -1.16 7.88 1.51
CA GLU A 45 -1.68 9.04 0.79
C GLU A 45 -1.82 8.76 -0.72
N GLY A 46 -2.64 9.56 -1.40
CA GLY A 46 -2.75 9.51 -2.86
C GLY A 46 -3.78 8.51 -3.39
N PHE A 47 -4.67 8.01 -2.52
CA PHE A 47 -5.86 7.31 -3.02
C PHE A 47 -6.77 8.29 -3.75
N GLY A 48 -7.43 7.83 -4.82
CA GLY A 48 -8.25 8.69 -5.68
C GLY A 48 -7.46 9.64 -6.60
N ASP A 49 -6.14 9.45 -6.75
CA ASP A 49 -5.34 10.20 -7.73
C ASP A 49 -5.81 9.88 -9.16
N THR A 50 -6.16 10.92 -9.93
CA THR A 50 -6.66 10.82 -11.31
C THR A 50 -5.58 10.45 -12.32
N HIS A 51 -4.30 10.52 -11.96
CA HIS A 51 -3.18 10.08 -12.81
C HIS A 51 -2.90 8.58 -12.70
N ILE A 52 -3.53 7.89 -11.74
CA ILE A 52 -3.38 6.46 -11.51
C ILE A 52 -4.71 5.79 -11.90
N CYS A 53 -4.66 4.81 -12.82
CA CYS A 53 -5.86 4.18 -13.36
C CYS A 53 -6.78 3.57 -12.29
N GLU A 54 -6.21 2.75 -11.39
CA GLU A 54 -6.92 2.18 -10.25
C GLU A 54 -6.30 2.73 -8.96
N SER A 55 -6.92 3.72 -8.34
CA SER A 55 -6.39 4.39 -7.14
C SER A 55 -7.38 4.49 -5.98
N ASP A 56 -8.63 4.06 -6.19
CA ASP A 56 -9.69 4.16 -5.20
C ASP A 56 -9.86 2.85 -4.41
N VAL A 57 -10.08 2.95 -3.10
CA VAL A 57 -10.25 1.82 -2.18
C VAL A 57 -11.46 2.04 -1.29
N ARG A 58 -12.07 0.94 -0.86
CA ARG A 58 -13.15 0.97 0.14
C ARG A 58 -12.63 0.46 1.48
N VAL A 59 -13.29 0.86 2.56
CA VAL A 59 -12.99 0.34 3.90
C VAL A 59 -13.09 -1.20 3.87
N LYS A 60 -12.08 -1.87 4.44
CA LYS A 60 -11.89 -3.34 4.44
C LYS A 60 -11.41 -3.94 3.13
N ASP A 61 -11.11 -3.15 2.10
CA ASP A 61 -10.43 -3.68 0.93
C ASP A 61 -9.07 -4.24 1.30
N THR A 62 -8.73 -5.39 0.71
CA THR A 62 -7.38 -5.94 0.76
C THR A 62 -6.78 -5.88 -0.64
N ARG A 63 -5.67 -5.16 -0.79
CA ARG A 63 -4.98 -4.88 -2.05
C ARG A 63 -3.48 -4.94 -1.86
N ILE A 64 -2.75 -5.11 -2.96
CA ILE A 64 -1.31 -4.93 -3.00
C ILE A 64 -1.06 -3.48 -3.41
N LEU A 65 -0.32 -2.75 -2.58
CA LEU A 65 -0.03 -1.34 -2.76
C LEU A 65 1.42 -1.16 -3.19
N MET A 66 1.63 -0.36 -4.24
CA MET A 66 2.95 0.08 -4.69
C MET A 66 3.16 1.51 -4.19
N LEU A 67 4.00 1.64 -3.17
CA LEU A 67 4.18 2.89 -2.43
C LEU A 67 5.57 3.46 -2.68
N ASN A 68 5.64 4.78 -2.79
CA ASN A 68 6.87 5.53 -2.59
C ASN A 68 6.88 6.12 -1.19
N MET A 69 8.06 6.10 -0.58
CA MET A 69 8.30 6.74 0.71
C MET A 69 8.98 8.09 0.45
N GLY A 70 8.31 9.17 0.83
CA GLY A 70 8.82 10.53 0.81
C GLY A 70 9.95 10.77 1.82
N GLU A 71 10.63 11.90 1.69
CA GLU A 71 11.76 12.28 2.57
C GLU A 71 11.30 12.52 4.02
N ASP A 72 10.05 12.90 4.19
CA ASP A 72 9.35 13.08 5.47
C ASP A 72 8.82 11.76 6.07
N GLY A 73 9.04 10.63 5.39
CA GLY A 73 8.51 9.33 5.78
C GLY A 73 7.07 9.07 5.35
N ALA A 74 6.45 9.99 4.60
CA ALA A 74 5.09 9.81 4.10
C ALA A 74 5.03 8.69 3.06
N MET A 75 4.05 7.80 3.19
CA MET A 75 3.81 6.71 2.24
C MET A 75 2.79 7.17 1.21
N LYS A 76 3.20 7.34 -0.04
CA LYS A 76 2.34 7.78 -1.13
C LYS A 76 2.15 6.70 -2.17
N LEU A 77 0.91 6.52 -2.63
CA LEU A 77 0.60 5.65 -3.75
C LEU A 77 1.35 6.11 -5.00
N ASN A 78 2.10 5.21 -5.61
CA ASN A 78 2.94 5.51 -6.78
C ASN A 78 2.34 4.96 -8.08
N SER A 79 1.51 3.92 -8.00
CA SER A 79 0.90 3.29 -9.18
C SER A 79 -0.39 2.58 -8.79
N SER A 80 -1.03 1.96 -9.78
CA SER A 80 -2.34 1.33 -9.61
C SER A 80 -2.34 0.26 -8.52
N ILE A 81 -3.39 0.26 -7.70
CA ILE A 81 -3.63 -0.78 -6.70
C ILE A 81 -3.93 -2.11 -7.38
N ILE A 82 -3.40 -3.20 -6.81
CA ILE A 82 -3.52 -4.52 -7.42
C ILE A 82 -4.37 -5.42 -6.54
N ARG A 83 -5.27 -6.19 -7.16
CA ARG A 83 -6.07 -7.21 -6.46
C ARG A 83 -5.18 -8.35 -5.99
N ILE A 84 -5.49 -8.88 -4.80
CA ILE A 84 -4.83 -10.08 -4.28
C ILE A 84 -5.39 -11.31 -5.00
N ASN A 85 -4.52 -11.99 -5.74
CA ASN A 85 -4.72 -13.32 -6.27
C ASN A 85 -3.35 -13.97 -6.51
N ILE A 86 -3.32 -15.30 -6.67
CA ILE A 86 -2.07 -16.07 -6.81
C ILE A 86 -1.24 -15.56 -7.99
N ASN A 87 -1.86 -15.37 -9.16
CA ASN A 87 -1.16 -14.92 -10.37
C ASN A 87 -0.45 -13.57 -10.18
N ASN A 88 -1.10 -12.62 -9.50
CA ASN A 88 -0.51 -11.31 -9.22
C ASN A 88 0.63 -11.41 -8.20
N LEU A 89 0.46 -12.26 -7.17
CA LEU A 89 1.50 -12.49 -6.17
C LEU A 89 2.75 -13.10 -6.80
N GLU A 90 2.60 -14.12 -7.65
CA GLU A 90 3.71 -14.74 -8.37
C GLU A 90 4.43 -13.75 -9.30
N ARG A 91 3.67 -12.96 -10.06
CA ARG A 91 4.26 -11.94 -10.95
C ARG A 91 5.04 -10.88 -10.20
N ILE A 92 4.52 -10.44 -9.05
CA ILE A 92 5.20 -9.44 -8.22
C ILE A 92 6.44 -10.02 -7.57
N ASP A 93 6.36 -11.24 -7.04
CA ASP A 93 7.52 -11.90 -6.43
C ASP A 93 8.66 -12.06 -7.44
N LYS A 94 8.34 -12.53 -8.64
CA LYS A 94 9.26 -12.58 -9.80
C LYS A 94 9.86 -11.23 -10.14
N ALA A 95 9.04 -10.19 -10.27
CA ALA A 95 9.49 -8.84 -10.58
C ALA A 95 10.39 -8.22 -9.48
N VAL A 96 10.21 -8.64 -8.22
CA VAL A 96 11.01 -8.16 -7.09
C VAL A 96 12.32 -8.92 -6.97
N ASN A 97 12.29 -10.23 -7.18
CA ASN A 97 13.44 -11.13 -6.99
C ASN A 97 14.28 -11.30 -8.28
N GLY A 98 13.77 -10.87 -9.43
CA GLY A 98 14.48 -10.92 -10.72
C GLY A 98 14.45 -12.29 -11.41
N GLU A 99 13.42 -13.11 -11.14
CA GLU A 99 13.21 -14.44 -11.76
C GLU A 99 12.09 -14.44 -12.82
#